data_AF-A0A1N6M7R3-F1
#
_entry.id   AF-A0A1N6M7R3-F1
#
_cell.length_a   1.000
_cell.length_b   1.000
_cell.length_c   1.000
_cell.angle_alpha   90.00
_cell.angle_beta   90.00
_cell.angle_gamma   90.00
#
_symmetry.space_group_name_H-M   'P 1'
#
loop_
_entity.id
_entity.type
_entity.pdbx_description
1 polymer ?
#
loop_
_entity_poly.entity_id
_entity_poly.type
_entity_poly.pdbx_seq_one_letter_code
_entity_poly.pdbx_strand_id
1 'polypeptide(L)'
;MRNNLNSQAPKKATNLSLNSELLAQAKRLNINLSATMERALEKEVSQRLKAEWLEQNSAAIDVCNDLTEKYGLFSDSHRVF
;
A
#
# COMPACT_ATOMS: atom_id res chain seq x y z
N MET A 1 2.63 -11.45 -0.34
CA MET A 1 1.31 -11.76 0.24
C MET A 1 0.42 -10.53 0.05
N ARG A 2 -0.73 -10.63 -0.62
CA ARG A 2 -1.66 -9.51 -0.78
C ARG A 2 -2.49 -9.40 0.50
N ASN A 3 -2.26 -8.35 1.30
CA ASN A 3 -3.23 -7.93 2.32
C ASN A 3 -4.48 -7.45 1.59
N ASN A 4 -5.39 -8.37 1.27
CA ASN A 4 -6.73 -8.05 0.81
C ASN A 4 -7.44 -7.39 2.00
N LEU A 5 -7.44 -6.07 2.05
CA LEU A 5 -8.38 -5.33 2.88
C LEU A 5 -9.77 -5.72 2.40
N ASN A 6 -10.44 -6.57 3.17
CA ASN A 6 -11.75 -7.08 2.82
C ASN A 6 -12.71 -5.89 2.72
N SER A 7 -13.17 -5.58 1.51
CA SER A 7 -14.08 -4.47 1.26
C SER A 7 -15.46 -4.66 1.92
N GLN A 8 -15.73 -5.84 2.50
CA GLN A 8 -16.91 -6.15 3.32
C GLN A 8 -16.65 -6.15 4.84
N ALA A 9 -15.45 -5.78 5.29
CA ALA A 9 -15.18 -5.69 6.73
C ALA A 9 -16.13 -4.65 7.37
N PRO A 10 -16.77 -4.96 8.51
CA PRO A 10 -17.69 -4.04 9.16
C PRO A 10 -16.95 -2.76 9.57
N LYS A 11 -17.47 -1.61 9.14
CA LYS A 11 -16.90 -0.30 9.48
C LYS A 11 -17.02 -0.11 10.99
N LYS A 12 -15.89 -0.10 11.69
CA LYS A 12 -15.84 0.18 13.12
C LYS A 12 -15.83 1.69 13.32
N ALA A 13 -16.77 2.20 14.11
CA ALA A 13 -16.72 3.60 14.53
C ALA A 13 -15.48 3.81 15.41
N THR A 14 -14.59 4.69 14.99
CA THR A 14 -13.39 5.07 15.74
C THR A 14 -13.53 6.53 16.12
N ASN A 15 -13.50 6.84 17.43
CA ASN A 15 -13.43 8.23 17.87
C ASN A 15 -12.03 8.78 17.57
N LEU A 16 -11.97 9.84 16.78
CA LEU A 16 -10.74 10.50 16.37
C LEU A 16 -10.81 11.96 16.79
N SER A 17 -9.76 12.44 17.45
CA SER A 17 -9.60 13.86 17.76
C SER A 17 -8.96 14.55 16.56
N LEU A 18 -9.71 15.47 15.94
CA LEU A 18 -9.27 16.26 14.79
C LEU A 18 -9.33 17.74 15.12
N ASN A 19 -8.58 18.53 14.35
CA ASN A 19 -8.66 19.98 14.43
C ASN A 19 -10.08 20.48 14.05
N SER A 20 -10.68 21.24 14.95
CA SER A 20 -12.04 21.79 14.83
C SER A 20 -12.20 22.71 13.62
N GLU A 21 -11.19 23.50 13.26
CA GLU A 21 -11.22 24.39 12.10
C GLU A 21 -11.17 23.60 10.79
N LEU A 22 -10.37 22.52 10.75
CA LEU A 22 -10.31 21.63 9.60
C LEU A 22 -11.66 20.91 9.39
N LEU A 23 -12.30 20.49 10.47
CA LEU A 23 -13.65 19.92 10.46
C LEU A 23 -14.69 20.92 9.93
N ALA A 24 -14.61 22.18 10.38
CA ALA A 24 -15.50 23.24 9.91
C ALA A 24 -15.32 23.50 8.41
N GLN A 25 -14.08 23.55 7.93
CA GLN A 25 -13.76 23.69 6.50
C GLN A 25 -14.25 22.48 5.69
N ALA A 26 -14.02 21.26 6.17
CA ALA A 26 -14.47 20.04 5.51
C ALA A 26 -15.99 20.00 5.38
N LYS A 27 -16.72 20.37 6.44
CA LYS A 27 -18.19 20.52 6.41
C LYS A 27 -18.63 21.59 5.42
N ARG A 28 -17.98 22.76 5.42
CA ARG A 28 -18.29 23.85 4.48
C ARG A 28 -18.11 23.43 3.02
N LEU A 29 -17.09 22.60 2.75
CA LEU A 29 -16.78 22.08 1.42
C LEU A 29 -17.57 20.82 1.07
N ASN A 30 -18.51 20.38 1.93
CA ASN A 30 -19.30 19.15 1.77
C ASN A 30 -18.43 17.90 1.56
N ILE A 31 -17.25 17.85 2.19
CA ILE A 31 -16.32 16.73 2.09
C ILE A 31 -16.85 15.58 2.95
N ASN A 32 -16.97 14.39 2.34
CA ASN A 32 -17.29 13.18 3.06
C ASN A 32 -16.07 12.73 3.89
N LEU A 33 -16.09 13.05 5.18
CA LEU A 33 -14.97 12.81 6.09
C LEU A 33 -14.62 11.32 6.20
N SER A 34 -15.64 10.45 6.29
CA SER A 34 -15.46 9.00 6.36
C SER A 34 -14.75 8.46 5.13
N ALA A 35 -15.22 8.80 3.93
CA ALA A 35 -14.62 8.32 2.69
C ALA A 35 -13.20 8.86 2.47
N THR A 36 -12.97 10.12 2.86
CA THR A 36 -11.65 10.76 2.72
C THR A 36 -10.63 10.13 3.66
N MET A 37 -11.02 9.88 4.91
CA MET A 37 -10.18 9.21 5.89
C MET A 37 -9.89 7.76 5.52
N GLU A 38 -10.90 7.02 5.07
CA GLU A 38 -10.74 5.63 4.64
C GLU A 38 -9.71 5.53 3.51
N ARG A 39 -9.80 6.41 2.51
CA ARG A 39 -8.81 6.50 1.42
C ARG A 39 -7.42 6.91 1.88
N ALA A 40 -7.32 7.90 2.76
CA ALA A 40 -6.03 8.36 3.28
C ALA A 40 -5.34 7.24 4.09
N LEU A 41 -6.11 6.55 4.92
CA LEU A 41 -5.63 5.44 5.75
C LEU A 41 -5.22 4.24 4.89
N GLU A 42 -6.02 3.86 3.89
CA GLU A 42 -5.68 2.80 2.95
C GLU A 42 -4.35 3.09 2.24
N LYS A 43 -4.15 4.33 1.80
CA LYS A 43 -2.92 4.76 1.15
C LYS A 43 -1.71 4.65 2.10
N GLU A 44 -1.83 5.17 3.31
CA GLU A 44 -0.76 5.14 4.32
C GLU A 44 -0.40 3.69 4.70
N VAL A 45 -1.41 2.85 4.96
CA VAL A 45 -1.24 1.44 5.31
C VAL A 45 -0.60 0.67 4.15
N SER A 46 -1.07 0.89 2.92
CA SER A 46 -0.50 0.25 1.73
C SER A 46 0.97 0.63 1.53
N GLN A 47 1.32 1.91 1.73
CA GLN A 47 2.70 2.38 1.64
C GLN A 47 3.60 1.73 2.70
N ARG A 48 3.14 1.69 3.96
CA ARG A 48 3.89 1.07 5.06
C ARG A 48 4.09 -0.43 4.85
N LEU A 49 3.03 -1.15 4.45
CA LEU A 49 3.11 -2.58 4.13
C LEU A 49 4.05 -2.84 2.96
N LYS A 50 4.06 -1.97 1.94
CA LYS A 50 4.99 -2.11 0.81
C LYS A 50 6.43 -1.90 1.25
N ALA A 51 6.69 -0.90 2.10
CA ALA A 51 8.02 -0.67 2.65
C ALA A 51 8.50 -1.87 3.48
N GLU A 52 7.66 -2.35 4.39
CA GLU A 52 7.96 -3.53 5.21
C GLU A 52 8.19 -4.78 4.36
N TRP A 53 7.40 -4.97 3.31
CA TRP A 53 7.60 -6.08 2.37
C TRP A 53 8.94 -5.97 1.63
N LEU A 54 9.31 -4.77 1.17
CA LEU A 54 10.59 -4.52 0.52
C LEU A 54 11.77 -4.80 1.45
N GLU A 55 11.69 -4.36 2.71
CA GLU A 55 12.72 -4.66 3.71
C GLU A 55 12.85 -6.16 3.94
N GLN A 56 11.74 -6.87 4.14
CA GLN A 56 11.73 -8.32 4.37
C GLN A 56 12.20 -9.13 3.14
N ASN A 57 11.91 -8.65 1.92
CA ASN A 57 12.23 -9.38 0.69
C ASN A 57 13.52 -8.91 0.03
N SER A 58 14.19 -7.88 0.56
CA SER A 58 15.45 -7.33 0.03
C SER A 58 16.50 -8.42 -0.18
N ALA A 59 16.78 -9.23 0.85
CA ALA A 59 17.74 -10.33 0.77
C ALA A 59 17.35 -11.39 -0.27
N ALA A 60 16.06 -11.69 -0.43
CA ALA A 60 15.59 -12.64 -1.44
C ALA A 60 15.69 -12.07 -2.86
N ILE A 61 15.44 -10.76 -3.02
CA ILE A 61 15.59 -10.03 -4.27
C ILE A 61 17.05 -9.98 -4.68
N ASP A 62 17.97 -9.68 -3.75
CA ASP A 62 19.42 -9.68 -4.00
C ASP A 62 19.93 -11.05 -4.46
N VAL A 63 19.51 -12.13 -3.79
CA VAL A 63 19.88 -13.49 -4.22
C VAL A 63 19.32 -13.81 -5.61
N CYS A 64 18.07 -13.44 -5.90
CA CYS A 64 17.49 -13.61 -7.23
C CYS A 64 18.21 -12.78 -8.31
N ASN A 65 18.65 -11.57 -7.98
CA ASN A 65 19.41 -10.70 -8.88
C ASN A 65 20.79 -11.31 -9.16
N ASP A 66 21.52 -11.75 -8.13
CA ASP A 66 22.82 -12.43 -8.27
C ASP A 66 22.71 -13.71 -9.11
N LEU A 67 21.64 -14.50 -8.91
CA LEU A 67 21.37 -15.68 -9.73
C LEU A 67 21.06 -15.30 -11.19
N THR A 68 20.32 -14.22 -11.42
CA THR A 68 19.99 -13.75 -12.78
C THR A 68 21.23 -13.20 -13.49
N GLU A 69 22.13 -12.51 -12.79
CA GLU A 69 23.42 -12.06 -13.35
C GLU A 69 24.35 -13.24 -13.65
N LYS A 70 24.40 -14.25 -12.78
CA LYS A 70 25.29 -15.42 -12.96
C LYS A 70 24.81 -16.41 -14.00
N TYR A 71 23.50 -16.66 -14.08
CA TYR A 71 22.94 -17.73 -14.90
C TYR A 71 22.11 -17.22 -16.09
N GLY A 72 21.93 -15.89 -16.20
CA GLY A 72 21.04 -15.30 -17.18
C GLY A 72 19.56 -15.52 -16.83
N LEU A 73 18.68 -14.91 -17.59
CA LEU A 73 17.24 -15.08 -17.41
C LEU A 73 16.78 -16.33 -18.16
N PHE A 74 15.94 -17.18 -17.56
CA PHE A 74 15.40 -18.37 -18.22
C PHE A 74 14.71 -18.06 -19.57
N SER A 75 14.10 -16.88 -19.67
CA SER A 75 13.44 -16.41 -20.90
C SER A 75 14.39 -15.87 -21.97
N ASP A 76 15.69 -15.76 -21.70
CA ASP A 76 16.69 -15.33 -22.68
C ASP A 76 16.77 -16.31 -23.86
N SER A 77 16.65 -17.62 -23.58
CA SER A 77 16.60 -18.67 -24.62
C SER A 77 15.32 -18.67 -25.48
N HIS A 78 14.29 -17.90 -25.10
CA HIS A 78 13.01 -17.79 -25.81
C HIS A 78 12.73 -16.37 -26.32
N ARG A 79 13.67 -15.43 -26.16
CA ARG A 79 13.49 -14.04 -26.60
C ARG A 79 13.73 -13.96 -28.11
N VAL A 80 12.65 -13.92 -28.88
CA VAL A 80 12.67 -13.63 -30.32
C VAL A 80 12.59 -12.11 -30.50
N PHE A 81 13.60 -11.50 -31.13
CA PHE A 81 13.64 -10.06 -31.45
C PHE A 81 12.89 -9.76 -32.75
#